data_AF-A0A7C4ZED7-F1
#
_entry.id   AF-A0A7C4ZED7-F1
#
_cell.length_a   1.000
_cell.length_b   1.000
_cell.length_c   1.000
_cell.angle_alpha   90.00
_cell.angle_beta   90.00
_cell.angle_gamma   90.00
#
_symmetry.space_group_name_H-M   'P 1'
#
loop_
_entity.id
_entity.type
_entity.pdbx_description
1 polymer ?
#
loop_
_entity_poly.entity_id
_entity_poly.type
_entity_poly.pdbx_seq_one_letter_code
_entity_poly.pdbx_strand_id
1 'polypeptide(L)'
;MTMYISPTITSLVYLEKFSKPLETLNGSSPHFNLKMCPETKKEKEKKELEDKSSELTTVQYLVETVKQLQMENEILKLELKKFKNIPSVKIGLAFTIPGVLALVFSIFKNSNILAFIGLGLTFWGALFFFIKPVQYVQSSLLDSTAKATYKTIDRIVKDLKIKGKSYYIPPYPKEVYLPEYLKGLKDPVVFITAGAGGMPSIEELAKSKFILENPNGICVAPPGLGLLEQCERELKKDLAKLKLTDLREALPPLIVESLGLAKEMEMNIKDNHVYIKIFDSIYKNLYVAEENLKSVHFLGCPLISAIACALAKVSGKTVTIQGIKVSTDRQTTEVWYSMEG
;
A
#
# COMPACT_ATOMS: atom_id res chain seq x y z
N MET A 1 5.10 49.25 38.25
CA MET A 1 3.73 49.73 37.96
C MET A 1 3.47 49.28 36.52
N THR A 2 2.80 48.18 36.21
CA THR A 2 1.51 47.70 36.72
C THR A 2 1.39 46.18 36.50
N MET A 3 0.86 45.51 37.52
CA MET A 3 0.24 44.18 37.65
C MET A 3 0.04 43.29 36.41
N TYR A 4 0.49 42.03 36.51
CA TYR A 4 -0.16 40.87 35.90
C TYR A 4 -0.67 39.96 37.02
N ILE A 5 -1.97 39.67 36.99
CA ILE A 5 -2.69 38.83 37.95
C ILE A 5 -2.82 37.41 37.38
N SER A 6 -2.47 36.43 38.21
CA SER A 6 -2.68 34.98 38.04
C SER A 6 -4.18 34.61 38.13
N PRO A 7 -4.60 33.42 37.67
CA PRO A 7 -4.99 32.44 38.69
C PRO A 7 -4.65 30.96 38.38
N THR A 8 -3.95 30.37 39.33
CA THR A 8 -4.18 29.13 40.10
C THR A 8 -5.31 28.15 39.69
N ILE A 9 -4.88 26.92 39.39
CA ILE A 9 -5.29 25.60 39.92
C ILE A 9 -6.59 25.54 40.74
N THR A 10 -7.51 24.64 40.36
CA THR A 10 -8.29 23.82 41.31
C THR A 10 -8.69 22.49 40.65
N SER A 11 -8.02 21.42 41.08
CA SER A 11 -8.49 20.03 40.98
C SER A 11 -9.35 19.72 42.21
N LEU A 12 -10.44 18.95 42.05
CA LEU A 12 -10.87 17.88 42.97
C LEU A 12 -12.27 17.36 42.60
N VAL A 13 -12.43 16.02 42.69
CA VAL A 13 -13.63 15.30 43.18
C VAL A 13 -14.75 15.03 42.15
N TYR A 14 -15.36 13.85 41.97
CA TYR A 14 -15.57 12.63 42.78
C TYR A 14 -15.66 11.38 41.85
N LEU A 15 -14.96 10.31 42.20
CA LEU A 15 -15.24 8.91 41.84
C LEU A 15 -16.07 8.31 42.98
N GLU A 16 -17.22 7.69 42.72
CA GLU A 16 -17.74 6.61 43.59
C GLU A 16 -18.99 5.93 43.01
N LYS A 17 -19.20 4.66 43.44
CA LYS A 17 -20.33 3.72 43.22
C LYS A 17 -20.19 2.78 42.01
N PHE A 18 -20.07 1.45 42.13
CA PHE A 18 -20.30 0.53 43.24
C PHE A 18 -19.35 -0.68 43.12
N SER A 19 -18.62 -0.96 44.19
CA SER A 19 -18.02 -2.26 44.51
C SER A 19 -18.50 -2.58 45.92
N LYS A 20 -19.07 -3.77 46.13
CA LYS A 20 -19.10 -4.52 47.41
C LYS A 20 -19.79 -5.89 47.24
N PRO A 21 -19.61 -6.84 48.18
CA PRO A 21 -18.91 -8.09 47.89
C PRO A 21 -19.78 -9.33 48.15
N LEU A 22 -19.31 -10.49 47.72
CA LEU A 22 -19.88 -11.78 48.13
C LEU A 22 -18.97 -12.41 49.18
N GLU A 23 -19.45 -12.37 50.43
CA GLU A 23 -18.95 -13.20 51.52
C GLU A 23 -19.50 -14.63 51.41
N THR A 24 -18.66 -15.52 51.90
CA THR A 24 -18.76 -16.96 52.08
C THR A 24 -19.92 -17.41 52.96
N LEU A 25 -20.58 -18.52 52.60
CA LEU A 25 -21.17 -19.45 53.57
C LEU A 25 -20.93 -20.90 53.14
N ASN A 26 -20.23 -21.62 54.03
CA ASN A 26 -20.10 -23.07 54.11
C ASN A 26 -21.46 -23.75 54.21
N GLY A 27 -21.58 -24.97 53.68
CA GLY A 27 -22.67 -25.87 54.07
C GLY A 27 -22.83 -27.12 53.20
N SER A 28 -22.21 -28.22 53.64
CA SER A 28 -22.74 -29.60 53.63
C SER A 28 -23.39 -30.18 52.36
N SER A 29 -22.75 -31.21 51.80
CA SER A 29 -23.42 -32.28 51.03
C SER A 29 -24.57 -32.91 51.83
N PRO A 30 -25.63 -33.36 51.14
CA PRO A 30 -25.76 -34.81 50.99
C PRO A 30 -26.20 -35.25 49.58
N HIS A 31 -25.76 -36.45 49.21
CA HIS A 31 -26.26 -37.26 48.11
C HIS A 31 -27.80 -37.33 48.11
N PHE A 32 -28.45 -37.02 46.98
CA PHE A 32 -29.78 -37.56 46.66
C PHE A 32 -29.95 -37.80 45.16
N ASN A 33 -30.56 -38.94 44.86
CA ASN A 33 -30.68 -39.58 43.57
C ASN A 33 -31.72 -38.91 42.64
N LEU A 34 -31.39 -38.93 41.34
CA LEU A 34 -32.25 -39.07 40.15
C LEU A 34 -33.74 -38.71 40.26
N LYS A 35 -34.14 -37.63 39.56
CA LYS A 35 -35.34 -37.63 38.71
C LYS A 35 -35.20 -36.60 37.58
N MET A 36 -34.77 -37.07 36.40
CA MET A 36 -34.92 -36.30 35.16
C MET A 36 -36.42 -36.12 34.89
N CYS A 37 -36.89 -34.88 34.92
CA CYS A 37 -38.18 -34.52 34.33
C CYS A 37 -38.05 -34.53 32.80
N PRO A 38 -39.03 -35.08 32.05
CA PRO A 38 -39.02 -34.99 30.59
C PRO A 38 -39.24 -33.54 30.18
N GLU A 39 -38.30 -32.96 29.44
CA GLU A 39 -38.51 -31.70 28.71
C GLU A 39 -39.82 -31.80 27.93
N THR A 40 -40.78 -30.94 28.30
CA THR A 40 -42.09 -30.89 27.66
C THR A 40 -41.93 -30.56 26.18
N LYS A 41 -42.54 -31.40 25.32
CA LYS A 41 -42.52 -31.35 23.85
C LYS A 41 -42.68 -29.94 23.23
N LYS A 42 -43.40 -29.03 23.91
CA LYS A 42 -43.60 -27.62 23.53
C LYS A 42 -42.32 -26.77 23.55
N GLU A 43 -41.36 -27.07 24.42
CA GLU A 43 -40.14 -26.28 24.60
C GLU A 43 -39.09 -26.65 23.54
N LYS A 44 -39.07 -27.91 23.10
CA LYS A 44 -38.31 -28.37 21.92
C LYS A 44 -38.84 -27.80 20.62
N GLU A 45 -40.16 -27.80 20.41
CA GLU A 45 -40.77 -27.19 19.22
C GLU A 45 -40.50 -25.69 19.12
N LYS A 46 -40.53 -24.96 20.24
CA LYS A 46 -40.26 -23.51 20.24
C LYS A 46 -38.79 -23.19 19.91
N LYS A 47 -37.85 -23.98 20.44
CA LYS A 47 -36.41 -23.82 20.19
C LYS A 47 -36.04 -24.17 18.74
N GLU A 48 -36.68 -25.18 18.16
CA GLU A 48 -36.50 -25.57 16.75
C GLU A 48 -37.13 -24.55 15.78
N LEU A 49 -38.19 -23.84 16.20
CA LEU A 49 -38.80 -22.76 15.41
C LEU A 49 -37.96 -21.48 15.41
N GLU A 50 -37.35 -21.13 16.56
CA GLU A 50 -36.44 -19.99 16.69
C GLU A 50 -35.14 -20.22 15.90
N ASP A 51 -34.60 -21.45 15.91
CA ASP A 51 -33.41 -21.83 15.16
C ASP A 51 -33.65 -21.71 13.64
N LYS A 52 -34.77 -22.27 13.14
CA LYS A 52 -35.17 -22.15 11.72
C LYS A 52 -35.42 -20.71 11.29
N SER A 53 -35.96 -19.86 12.17
CA SER A 53 -36.18 -18.44 11.87
C SER A 53 -34.87 -17.67 11.73
N SER A 54 -33.87 -18.01 12.55
CA SER A 54 -32.54 -17.39 12.51
C SER A 54 -31.72 -17.81 11.29
N GLU A 55 -31.85 -19.08 10.86
CA GLU A 55 -31.29 -19.59 9.61
C GLU A 55 -31.93 -18.90 8.39
N LEU A 56 -33.24 -18.72 8.40
CA LEU A 56 -33.94 -18.02 7.32
C LEU A 56 -33.47 -16.57 7.15
N THR A 57 -33.17 -15.88 8.26
CA THR A 57 -32.68 -14.49 8.21
C THR A 57 -31.24 -14.40 7.72
N THR A 58 -30.38 -15.34 8.11
CA THR A 58 -29.00 -15.42 7.61
C THR A 58 -28.96 -15.78 6.12
N VAL A 59 -29.81 -16.69 5.67
CA VAL A 59 -29.92 -17.03 4.24
C VAL A 59 -30.41 -15.83 3.42
N GLN A 60 -31.39 -15.08 3.90
CA GLN A 60 -31.85 -13.85 3.23
C GLN A 60 -30.74 -12.80 3.12
N TYR A 61 -30.01 -12.57 4.21
CA TYR A 61 -28.87 -11.65 4.24
C TYR A 61 -27.76 -12.07 3.25
N LEU A 62 -27.44 -13.36 3.19
CA LEU A 62 -26.43 -13.88 2.25
C LEU A 62 -26.89 -13.72 0.80
N VAL A 63 -28.15 -13.99 0.49
CA VAL A 63 -28.71 -13.82 -0.86
C VAL A 63 -28.66 -12.35 -1.29
N GLU A 64 -28.96 -11.43 -0.39
CA GLU A 64 -28.91 -9.99 -0.68
C GLU A 64 -27.48 -9.49 -0.90
N THR A 65 -26.55 -9.96 -0.07
CA THR A 65 -25.11 -9.69 -0.23
C THR A 65 -24.58 -10.22 -1.57
N VAL A 66 -24.94 -11.44 -1.96
CA VAL A 66 -24.53 -12.03 -3.25
C VAL A 66 -25.08 -11.22 -4.42
N LYS A 67 -26.34 -10.76 -4.36
CA LYS A 67 -26.92 -9.89 -5.39
C LYS A 67 -26.19 -8.55 -5.48
N GLN A 68 -25.86 -7.93 -4.36
CA GLN A 68 -25.11 -6.68 -4.33
C GLN A 68 -23.72 -6.85 -4.97
N LEU A 69 -22.98 -7.88 -4.58
CA LEU A 69 -21.65 -8.18 -5.14
C LEU A 69 -21.69 -8.52 -6.64
N GLN A 70 -22.76 -9.16 -7.11
CA GLN A 70 -22.97 -9.40 -8.54
C GLN A 70 -23.21 -8.09 -9.30
N MET A 71 -24.00 -7.17 -8.72
CA MET A 71 -24.25 -5.86 -9.33
C MET A 71 -22.98 -5.00 -9.38
N GLU A 72 -22.19 -4.98 -8.31
CA GLU A 72 -20.88 -4.31 -8.28
C GLU A 72 -19.91 -4.90 -9.31
N ASN A 73 -19.87 -6.23 -9.44
CA ASN A 73 -19.05 -6.88 -10.48
C ASN A 73 -19.45 -6.48 -11.90
N GLU A 74 -20.74 -6.38 -12.20
CA GLU A 74 -21.21 -5.96 -13.52
C GLU A 74 -20.93 -4.48 -13.80
N ILE A 75 -21.08 -3.61 -12.81
CA ILE A 75 -20.70 -2.18 -12.91
C ILE A 75 -19.19 -2.06 -13.17
N LEU A 76 -18.36 -2.76 -12.39
CA LEU A 76 -16.91 -2.78 -12.57
C LEU A 76 -16.51 -3.32 -13.96
N LYS A 77 -17.17 -4.37 -14.46
CA LYS A 77 -16.96 -4.86 -15.84
C LYS A 77 -17.31 -3.79 -16.88
N LEU A 78 -18.39 -3.04 -16.69
CA LEU A 78 -18.79 -1.97 -17.61
C LEU A 78 -17.81 -0.80 -17.58
N GLU A 79 -17.31 -0.42 -16.40
CA GLU A 79 -16.26 0.60 -16.27
C GLU A 79 -14.97 0.14 -16.94
N LEU A 80 -14.51 -1.09 -16.68
CA LEU A 80 -13.35 -1.66 -17.36
C LEU A 80 -13.52 -1.71 -18.88
N LYS A 81 -14.74 -1.98 -19.38
CA LYS A 81 -15.04 -1.97 -20.82
C LYS A 81 -15.00 -0.55 -21.40
N LYS A 82 -15.38 0.48 -20.64
CA LYS A 82 -15.17 1.89 -21.03
C LYS A 82 -13.68 2.24 -21.10
N PHE A 83 -12.87 1.75 -20.16
CA PHE A 83 -11.41 1.94 -20.20
C PHE A 83 -10.72 1.18 -21.33
N LYS A 84 -11.28 0.05 -21.79
CA LYS A 84 -10.74 -0.74 -22.91
C LYS A 84 -11.09 -0.17 -24.30
N ASN A 85 -12.11 0.70 -24.39
CA ASN A 85 -12.53 1.35 -25.64
C ASN A 85 -11.67 2.57 -25.97
N ILE A 86 -10.37 2.34 -26.15
CA ILE A 86 -9.41 3.39 -26.51
C ILE A 86 -9.48 3.62 -28.03
N PRO A 87 -9.45 4.89 -28.51
CA PRO A 87 -9.47 5.21 -29.93
C PRO A 87 -8.35 4.54 -30.74
N SER A 88 -7.17 4.31 -30.13
CA SER A 88 -6.00 3.69 -30.79
C SER A 88 -6.30 2.31 -31.37
N VAL A 89 -7.10 1.48 -30.68
CA VAL A 89 -7.47 0.14 -31.16
C VAL A 89 -8.39 0.23 -32.37
N LYS A 90 -9.33 1.18 -32.38
CA LYS A 90 -10.22 1.40 -33.53
C LYS A 90 -9.46 1.92 -34.74
N ILE A 91 -8.52 2.84 -34.53
CA ILE A 91 -7.64 3.35 -35.58
C ILE A 91 -6.75 2.23 -36.11
N GLY A 92 -6.14 1.44 -35.22
CA GLY A 92 -5.34 0.27 -35.61
C GLY A 92 -6.13 -0.73 -36.47
N LEU A 93 -7.37 -1.05 -36.08
CA LEU A 93 -8.25 -1.92 -36.86
C LEU A 93 -8.60 -1.31 -38.23
N ALA A 94 -8.88 0.00 -38.27
CA ALA A 94 -9.24 0.72 -39.48
C ALA A 94 -8.11 0.76 -40.53
N PHE A 95 -6.84 0.72 -40.11
CA PHE A 95 -5.69 0.64 -41.02
C PHE A 95 -5.33 -0.82 -41.36
N THR A 96 -5.41 -1.73 -40.38
CA THR A 96 -4.97 -3.13 -40.57
C THR A 96 -5.89 -3.91 -41.51
N ILE A 97 -7.22 -3.77 -41.37
CA ILE A 97 -8.19 -4.50 -42.21
C ILE A 97 -8.01 -4.17 -43.71
N PRO A 98 -8.04 -2.91 -44.16
CA PRO A 98 -7.80 -2.59 -45.56
C PRO A 98 -6.37 -2.89 -46.01
N GLY A 99 -5.37 -2.81 -45.12
CA GLY A 99 -4.00 -3.21 -45.43
C GLY A 99 -3.87 -4.68 -45.80
N VAL A 100 -4.45 -5.57 -44.99
CA VAL A 100 -4.48 -7.01 -45.26
C VAL A 100 -5.28 -7.31 -46.53
N LEU A 101 -6.43 -6.65 -46.72
CA LEU A 101 -7.23 -6.81 -47.95
C LEU A 101 -6.45 -6.37 -49.19
N ALA A 102 -5.72 -5.25 -49.13
CA ALA A 102 -4.87 -4.78 -50.24
C ALA A 102 -3.73 -5.75 -50.56
N LEU A 103 -3.10 -6.35 -49.54
CA LEU A 103 -2.08 -7.39 -49.72
C LEU A 103 -2.66 -8.63 -50.42
N VAL A 104 -3.83 -9.11 -49.98
CA VAL A 104 -4.51 -10.25 -50.62
C VAL A 104 -4.87 -9.92 -52.07
N PHE A 105 -5.42 -8.72 -52.34
CA PHE A 105 -5.77 -8.30 -53.69
C PHE A 105 -4.56 -8.11 -54.60
N SER A 106 -3.41 -7.74 -54.05
CA SER A 106 -2.15 -7.58 -54.80
C SER A 106 -1.70 -8.90 -55.42
N ILE A 107 -1.85 -10.02 -54.70
CA ILE A 107 -1.51 -11.37 -55.20
C ILE A 107 -2.37 -11.71 -56.41
N PHE A 108 -3.68 -11.44 -56.34
CA PHE A 108 -4.60 -11.70 -57.45
C PHE A 108 -4.35 -10.81 -58.69
N LYS A 109 -3.81 -9.60 -58.49
CA LYS A 109 -3.57 -8.63 -59.57
C LYS A 109 -2.11 -8.52 -60.01
N ASN A 110 -1.19 -9.30 -59.40
CA ASN A 110 0.26 -9.18 -59.60
C ASN A 110 0.75 -7.71 -59.53
N SER A 111 0.18 -6.92 -58.62
CA SER A 111 0.47 -5.48 -58.52
C SER A 111 1.40 -5.17 -57.36
N ASN A 112 2.66 -4.85 -57.67
CA ASN A 112 3.66 -4.46 -56.67
C ASN A 112 3.27 -3.18 -55.92
N ILE A 113 2.65 -2.22 -56.61
CA ILE A 113 2.22 -0.94 -56.00
C ILE A 113 1.21 -1.21 -54.88
N LEU A 114 0.24 -2.11 -55.13
CA LEU A 114 -0.79 -2.45 -54.15
C LEU A 114 -0.21 -3.23 -52.96
N ALA A 115 0.82 -4.06 -53.18
CA ALA A 115 1.55 -4.73 -52.11
C ALA A 115 2.22 -3.72 -51.16
N PHE A 116 2.91 -2.72 -51.71
CA PHE A 116 3.55 -1.68 -50.90
C PHE A 116 2.54 -0.87 -50.07
N ILE A 117 1.41 -0.51 -50.67
CA ILE A 117 0.32 0.18 -49.97
C ILE A 117 -0.24 -0.68 -48.84
N GLY A 118 -0.54 -1.96 -49.12
CA GLY A 118 -1.07 -2.89 -48.13
C GLY A 118 -0.09 -3.18 -46.98
N LEU A 119 1.20 -3.29 -47.29
CA LEU A 119 2.26 -3.43 -46.28
C LEU A 119 2.33 -2.21 -45.38
N GLY A 120 2.32 -1.00 -45.95
CA GLY A 120 2.34 0.25 -45.19
C GLY A 120 1.13 0.39 -44.26
N LEU A 121 -0.08 0.16 -44.78
CA LEU A 121 -1.32 0.19 -43.99
C LEU A 121 -1.31 -0.83 -42.85
N THR A 122 -0.86 -2.06 -43.13
CA THR A 122 -0.78 -3.12 -42.11
C THR A 122 0.26 -2.78 -41.05
N PHE A 123 1.42 -2.25 -41.45
CA PHE A 123 2.47 -1.82 -40.53
C PHE A 123 2.00 -0.71 -39.59
N TRP A 124 1.44 0.38 -40.14
CA TRP A 124 0.91 1.48 -39.33
C TRP A 124 -0.27 1.04 -38.45
N GLY A 125 -1.14 0.17 -38.98
CA GLY A 125 -2.23 -0.43 -38.22
C GLY A 125 -1.73 -1.26 -37.03
N ALA A 126 -0.72 -2.10 -37.24
CA ALA A 126 -0.05 -2.86 -36.17
C ALA A 126 0.61 -1.91 -35.16
N LEU A 127 1.28 -0.85 -35.61
CA LEU A 127 1.91 0.14 -34.74
C LEU A 127 0.89 0.78 -33.78
N PHE A 128 -0.30 1.14 -34.26
CA PHE A 128 -1.37 1.68 -33.40
C PHE A 128 -1.91 0.67 -32.38
N PHE A 129 -1.81 -0.64 -32.62
CA PHE A 129 -2.08 -1.65 -31.60
C PHE A 129 -0.99 -1.69 -30.52
N PHE A 130 0.25 -1.37 -30.87
CA PHE A 130 1.38 -1.32 -29.93
C PHE A 130 1.46 -0.01 -29.15
N ILE A 131 0.93 1.10 -29.67
CA ILE A 131 0.82 2.36 -28.93
C ILE A 131 -0.22 2.17 -27.81
N LYS A 132 0.25 1.80 -26.61
CA LYS A 132 -0.58 1.81 -25.41
C LYS A 132 -0.99 3.26 -25.10
N PRO A 133 -2.26 3.52 -24.76
CA PRO A 133 -2.64 4.83 -24.25
C PRO A 133 -2.01 5.01 -22.87
N VAL A 134 -0.98 5.85 -22.80
CA VAL A 134 -0.46 6.31 -21.51
C VAL A 134 -1.33 7.49 -21.09
N GLN A 135 -1.99 7.38 -19.94
CA GLN A 135 -2.63 8.53 -19.32
C GLN A 135 -1.53 9.40 -18.71
N TYR A 136 -1.22 10.51 -19.36
CA TYR A 136 -0.22 11.46 -18.86
C TYR A 136 -0.83 12.28 -17.73
N VAL A 137 -0.28 12.11 -16.53
CA VAL A 137 -0.60 12.98 -15.39
C VAL A 137 0.50 14.04 -15.30
N GLN A 138 0.12 15.31 -15.19
CA GLN A 138 1.09 16.38 -14.95
C GLN A 138 1.78 16.17 -13.60
N SER A 139 3.10 16.30 -13.56
CA SER A 139 3.89 16.14 -12.33
C SER A 139 3.42 17.08 -11.21
N SER A 140 2.96 18.28 -11.55
CA SER A 140 2.40 19.25 -10.60
C SER A 140 1.20 18.72 -9.80
N LEU A 141 0.37 17.85 -10.38
CA LEU A 141 -0.76 17.22 -9.69
C LEU A 141 -0.28 16.13 -8.73
N LEU A 142 0.71 15.34 -9.13
CA LEU A 142 1.36 14.35 -8.26
C LEU A 142 2.06 15.04 -7.08
N ASP A 143 2.75 16.13 -7.35
CA ASP A 143 3.39 16.94 -6.32
C ASP A 143 2.36 17.51 -5.35
N SER A 144 1.29 18.11 -5.86
CA SER A 144 0.27 18.74 -5.00
C SER A 144 -0.43 17.74 -4.08
N THR A 145 -0.77 16.56 -4.61
CA THR A 145 -1.41 15.49 -3.84
C THR A 145 -0.44 14.90 -2.81
N ALA A 146 0.82 14.62 -3.19
CA ALA A 146 1.83 14.15 -2.26
C ALA A 146 2.13 15.18 -1.16
N LYS A 147 2.29 16.46 -1.50
CA LYS A 147 2.52 17.56 -0.55
C LYS A 147 1.43 17.60 0.53
N ALA A 148 0.17 17.43 0.17
CA ALA A 148 -0.93 17.40 1.14
C ALA A 148 -0.78 16.25 2.15
N THR A 149 -0.41 15.06 1.67
CA THR A 149 -0.14 13.89 2.52
C THR A 149 1.03 14.14 3.47
N TYR A 150 2.17 14.65 2.97
CA TYR A 150 3.32 14.96 3.81
C TYR A 150 3.04 16.08 4.82
N LYS A 151 2.28 17.12 4.46
CA LYS A 151 1.81 18.15 5.41
C LYS A 151 0.99 17.55 6.54
N THR A 152 0.19 16.53 6.24
CA THR A 152 -0.61 15.83 7.26
C THR A 152 0.29 15.00 8.18
N ILE A 153 1.25 14.26 7.62
CA ILE A 153 2.24 13.51 8.40
C ILE A 153 3.07 14.44 9.29
N ASP A 154 3.51 15.59 8.76
CA ASP A 154 4.25 16.59 9.52
C ASP A 154 3.46 17.13 10.72
N ARG A 155 2.15 17.36 10.55
CA ARG A 155 1.26 17.77 11.65
C ARG A 155 1.20 16.68 12.71
N ILE A 156 0.95 15.43 12.32
CA ILE A 156 0.90 14.28 13.24
C ILE A 156 2.22 14.14 14.02
N VAL A 157 3.36 14.17 13.31
CA VAL A 157 4.69 14.03 13.89
C VAL A 157 4.99 15.18 14.85
N LYS A 158 4.59 16.41 14.50
CA LYS A 158 4.71 17.58 15.37
C LYS A 158 3.85 17.46 16.63
N ASP A 159 2.58 17.08 16.48
CA ASP A 159 1.61 17.00 17.58
C ASP A 159 1.99 15.88 18.57
N LEU A 160 2.50 14.76 18.05
CA LEU A 160 3.01 13.64 18.85
C LEU A 160 4.46 13.84 19.32
N LYS A 161 5.09 14.98 19.01
CA LYS A 161 6.47 15.34 19.40
C LYS A 161 7.51 14.30 18.98
N ILE A 162 7.32 13.71 17.81
CA ILE A 162 8.14 12.63 17.28
C ILE A 162 9.42 13.18 16.65
N LYS A 163 10.58 12.58 16.97
CA LYS A 163 11.91 13.05 16.51
C LYS A 163 12.33 12.54 15.13
N GLY A 164 11.59 11.59 14.55
CA GLY A 164 11.56 11.40 13.10
C GLY A 164 12.62 10.47 12.51
N LYS A 165 13.16 9.48 13.25
CA LYS A 165 13.87 8.37 12.59
C LYS A 165 12.84 7.33 12.14
N SER A 166 12.94 6.90 10.88
CA SER A 166 12.02 5.93 10.28
C SER A 166 12.69 4.57 10.08
N TYR A 167 11.90 3.52 10.21
CA TYR A 167 12.31 2.13 10.06
C TYR A 167 11.31 1.45 9.13
N TYR A 168 11.77 1.12 7.93
CA TYR A 168 11.02 0.35 6.94
C TYR A 168 11.12 -1.13 7.31
N ILE A 169 10.00 -1.70 7.71
CA ILE A 169 9.94 -3.05 8.24
C ILE A 169 9.58 -4.00 7.10
N PRO A 170 10.35 -5.08 6.90
CA PRO A 170 10.06 -6.05 5.86
C PRO A 170 8.75 -6.77 6.16
N PRO A 171 7.84 -6.92 5.18
CA PRO A 171 6.67 -7.75 5.34
C PRO A 171 7.08 -9.23 5.38
N TYR A 172 6.30 -10.05 6.08
CA TYR A 172 6.45 -11.50 5.96
C TYR A 172 6.07 -11.96 4.55
N PRO A 173 6.75 -12.99 3.99
CA PRO A 173 6.43 -13.51 2.67
C PRO A 173 4.97 -13.97 2.58
N LYS A 174 4.33 -13.71 1.44
CA LYS A 174 2.88 -13.95 1.26
C LYS A 174 2.50 -15.42 1.43
N GLU A 175 3.41 -16.32 1.08
CA GLU A 175 3.24 -17.77 1.16
C GLU A 175 3.30 -18.31 2.59
N VAL A 176 3.85 -17.55 3.53
CA VAL A 176 3.96 -17.98 4.93
C VAL A 176 2.60 -17.81 5.61
N TYR A 177 2.12 -18.91 6.19
CA TYR A 177 0.98 -18.87 7.09
C TYR A 177 1.40 -18.16 8.38
N LEU A 178 0.69 -17.08 8.72
CA LEU A 178 0.83 -16.39 9.98
C LEU A 178 -0.43 -16.63 10.82
N PRO A 179 -0.29 -16.97 12.11
CA PRO A 179 -1.41 -16.97 13.05
C PRO A 179 -2.18 -15.64 13.04
N GLU A 180 -3.46 -15.66 13.44
CA GLU A 180 -4.33 -14.48 13.42
C GLU A 180 -3.69 -13.25 14.08
N TYR A 181 -3.05 -13.46 15.23
CA TYR A 181 -2.42 -12.40 16.02
C TYR A 181 -1.15 -11.82 15.40
N LEU A 182 -0.63 -12.40 14.30
CA LEU A 182 0.53 -11.92 13.53
C LEU A 182 0.19 -11.44 12.12
N LYS A 183 -1.08 -11.50 11.70
CA LYS A 183 -1.48 -11.10 10.33
C LYS A 183 -1.10 -9.66 9.98
N GLY A 184 -1.03 -8.77 10.97
CA GLY A 184 -0.61 -7.38 10.82
C GLY A 184 0.79 -7.17 10.24
N LEU A 185 1.60 -8.23 10.16
CA LEU A 185 2.98 -8.20 9.64
C LEU A 185 3.07 -8.57 8.15
N LYS A 186 1.94 -8.83 7.47
CA LYS A 186 1.93 -9.12 6.03
C LYS A 186 2.08 -7.88 5.16
N ASP A 187 1.70 -6.72 5.69
CA ASP A 187 1.73 -5.46 4.96
C ASP A 187 3.01 -4.69 5.28
N PRO A 188 3.66 -4.07 4.27
CA PRO A 188 4.80 -3.20 4.54
C PRO A 188 4.39 -2.04 5.43
N VAL A 189 5.17 -1.80 6.48
CA VAL A 189 4.93 -0.72 7.44
C VAL A 189 6.21 0.06 7.64
N VAL A 190 6.09 1.37 7.83
CA VAL A 190 7.18 2.21 8.30
C VAL A 190 6.87 2.69 9.71
N PHE A 191 7.76 2.37 10.65
CA PHE A 191 7.70 2.83 12.02
C PHE A 191 8.50 4.12 12.18
N ILE A 192 7.91 5.15 12.79
CA ILE A 192 8.54 6.43 13.06
C ILE A 192 8.67 6.58 14.58
N THR A 193 9.90 6.55 15.09
CA THR A 193 10.15 6.59 16.54
C THR A 193 10.00 8.00 17.11
N ALA A 194 9.33 8.10 18.26
CA ALA A 194 9.18 9.36 18.99
C ALA A 194 10.49 9.81 19.68
N GLY A 195 11.47 8.93 19.87
CA GLY A 195 12.69 9.25 20.60
C GLY A 195 13.81 8.24 20.37
N ALA A 196 14.63 8.02 21.41
CA ALA A 196 15.70 7.03 21.37
C ALA A 196 15.20 5.59 21.57
N GLY A 197 13.88 5.40 21.67
CA GLY A 197 13.28 4.06 21.65
C GLY A 197 13.66 3.37 20.35
N GLY A 198 14.20 2.16 20.47
CA GLY A 198 14.67 1.35 19.35
C GLY A 198 13.54 0.85 18.46
N MET A 199 13.72 -0.34 17.89
CA MET A 199 12.70 -0.97 17.05
C MET A 199 11.58 -1.59 17.92
N PRO A 200 10.30 -1.48 17.51
CA PRO A 200 9.21 -2.19 18.17
C PRO A 200 9.36 -3.70 18.07
N SER A 201 8.80 -4.40 19.05
CA SER A 201 8.74 -5.86 19.01
C SER A 201 7.77 -6.32 17.92
N ILE A 202 7.93 -7.59 17.50
CA ILE A 202 7.09 -8.21 16.49
C ILE A 202 5.62 -8.23 16.94
N GLU A 203 5.37 -8.45 18.23
CA GLU A 203 4.04 -8.48 18.82
C GLU A 203 3.36 -7.10 18.80
N GLU A 204 4.11 -6.02 19.02
CA GLU A 204 3.55 -4.66 18.94
C GLU A 204 3.22 -4.27 17.50
N LEU A 205 4.10 -4.60 16.56
CA LEU A 205 3.86 -4.38 15.12
C LEU A 205 2.65 -5.18 14.62
N ALA A 206 2.50 -6.41 15.08
CA ALA A 206 1.43 -7.31 14.67
C ALA A 206 0.03 -6.84 15.07
N LYS A 207 -0.08 -5.97 16.09
CA LYS A 207 -1.35 -5.34 16.48
C LYS A 207 -1.87 -4.35 15.44
N SER A 208 -1.06 -3.99 14.44
CA SER A 208 -1.41 -3.02 13.37
C SER A 208 -1.97 -1.70 13.90
N LYS A 209 -1.50 -1.27 15.08
CA LYS A 209 -1.92 0.00 15.68
C LYS A 209 -1.17 1.15 15.02
N PHE A 210 -1.87 2.26 14.79
CA PHE A 210 -1.27 3.48 14.29
C PHE A 210 -0.30 4.11 15.31
N ILE A 211 -0.63 4.09 16.61
CA ILE A 211 0.22 4.58 17.70
C ILE A 211 0.72 3.39 18.51
N LEU A 212 2.03 3.33 18.73
CA LEU A 212 2.69 2.38 19.61
C LEU A 212 3.19 3.11 20.86
N GLU A 213 3.04 2.48 22.02
CA GLU A 213 3.51 3.03 23.31
C GLU A 213 4.91 2.51 23.68
N ASN A 214 5.28 1.32 23.20
CA ASN A 214 6.53 0.66 23.53
C ASN A 214 7.21 0.03 22.29
N PRO A 215 8.26 0.66 21.73
CA PRO A 215 8.69 2.03 21.96
C PRO A 215 7.67 3.02 21.43
N ASN A 216 7.62 4.21 22.03
CA ASN A 216 6.70 5.26 21.63
C ASN A 216 6.98 5.70 20.18
N GLY A 217 5.95 5.68 19.34
CA GLY A 217 6.05 6.07 17.94
C GLY A 217 4.77 5.79 17.18
N ILE A 218 4.84 5.94 15.86
CA ILE A 218 3.71 5.66 14.98
C ILE A 218 4.08 4.70 13.86
N CYS A 219 3.13 3.84 13.50
CA CYS A 219 3.19 2.98 12.33
C CYS A 219 2.32 3.57 11.24
N VAL A 220 2.91 3.83 10.08
CA VAL A 220 2.20 4.35 8.92
C VAL A 220 2.45 3.49 7.70
N ALA A 221 1.51 3.52 6.75
CA ALA A 221 1.74 2.95 5.44
C ALA A 221 2.86 3.73 4.74
N PRO A 222 3.87 3.06 4.15
CA PRO A 222 4.91 3.75 3.40
C PRO A 222 4.35 4.57 2.24
N PRO A 223 4.76 5.84 2.06
CA PRO A 223 4.32 6.66 0.92
C PRO A 223 4.60 6.03 -0.45
N GLY A 224 5.61 5.16 -0.54
CA GLY A 224 5.99 4.45 -1.75
C GLY A 224 5.36 3.07 -1.94
N LEU A 225 4.43 2.63 -1.08
CA LEU A 225 3.86 1.28 -1.14
C LEU A 225 3.22 0.98 -2.51
N GLY A 226 2.41 1.89 -3.04
CA GLY A 226 1.77 1.70 -4.35
C GLY A 226 2.77 1.61 -5.51
N LEU A 227 3.90 2.33 -5.43
CA LEU A 227 4.98 2.24 -6.42
C LEU A 227 5.75 0.92 -6.28
N LEU A 228 5.99 0.44 -5.05
CA LEU A 228 6.57 -0.88 -4.82
C LEU A 228 5.74 -1.96 -5.52
N GLU A 229 4.43 -1.96 -5.31
CA GLU A 229 3.53 -2.93 -5.96
C GLU A 229 3.56 -2.81 -7.49
N GLN A 230 3.66 -1.58 -8.01
CA GLN A 230 3.82 -1.37 -9.45
C GLN A 230 5.13 -1.95 -9.96
N CYS A 231 6.23 -1.78 -9.23
CA CYS A 231 7.51 -2.42 -9.55
C CYS A 231 7.38 -3.96 -9.62
N GLU A 232 6.68 -4.59 -8.66
CA GLU A 232 6.46 -6.05 -8.69
C GLU A 232 5.62 -6.48 -9.91
N ARG A 233 4.61 -5.69 -10.29
CA ARG A 233 3.76 -5.95 -11.46
C ARG A 233 4.56 -5.88 -12.76
N GLU A 234 5.41 -4.87 -12.92
CA GLU A 234 6.26 -4.73 -14.11
C GLU A 234 7.33 -5.83 -14.17
N LEU A 235 7.96 -6.16 -13.04
CA LEU A 235 8.95 -7.26 -12.97
C LEU A 235 8.30 -8.65 -13.07
N LYS A 236 6.98 -8.76 -12.85
CA LYS A 236 6.22 -10.02 -12.73
C LYS A 236 6.83 -10.98 -11.72
N LYS A 237 7.40 -10.45 -10.64
CA LYS A 237 8.11 -11.21 -9.61
C LYS A 237 7.78 -10.63 -8.24
N ASP A 238 7.67 -11.50 -7.24
CA ASP A 238 7.66 -11.07 -5.84
C ASP A 238 9.09 -10.70 -5.43
N LEU A 239 9.29 -9.46 -5.00
CA LEU A 239 10.61 -8.98 -4.57
C LEU A 239 11.14 -9.74 -3.36
N ALA A 240 10.29 -10.33 -2.51
CA ALA A 240 10.75 -11.16 -1.39
C ALA A 240 11.53 -12.41 -1.82
N LYS A 241 11.45 -12.79 -3.11
CA LYS A 241 12.14 -13.96 -3.68
C LYS A 241 13.44 -13.60 -4.41
N LEU A 242 13.74 -12.32 -4.57
CA LEU A 242 14.95 -11.86 -5.26
C LEU A 242 16.14 -11.80 -4.32
N LYS A 243 17.34 -11.86 -4.90
CA LYS A 243 18.56 -11.48 -4.18
C LYS A 243 18.81 -9.98 -4.34
N LEU A 244 19.58 -9.43 -3.41
CA LEU A 244 19.97 -8.02 -3.44
C LEU A 244 20.78 -7.65 -4.70
N THR A 245 21.56 -8.60 -5.25
CA THR A 245 22.25 -8.47 -6.53
C THR A 245 21.28 -8.29 -7.69
N ASP A 246 20.22 -9.09 -7.73
CA ASP A 246 19.21 -9.05 -8.79
C ASP A 246 18.44 -7.73 -8.74
N LEU A 247 18.16 -7.23 -7.53
CA LEU A 247 17.54 -5.91 -7.35
C LEU A 247 18.45 -4.80 -7.87
N ARG A 248 19.76 -4.85 -7.61
CA ARG A 248 20.73 -3.85 -8.10
C ARG A 248 20.72 -3.72 -9.62
N GLU A 249 20.58 -4.85 -10.32
CA GLU A 249 20.57 -4.91 -11.78
C GLU A 249 19.20 -4.55 -12.36
N ALA A 250 18.11 -4.98 -11.71
CA ALA A 250 16.75 -4.81 -12.23
C ALA A 250 16.14 -3.43 -11.93
N LEU A 251 16.50 -2.81 -10.80
CA LEU A 251 15.82 -1.61 -10.31
C LEU A 251 16.12 -0.36 -11.16
N PRO A 252 17.37 -0.02 -11.53
CA PRO A 252 17.64 1.16 -12.35
C PRO A 252 16.89 1.19 -13.70
N PRO A 253 16.94 0.15 -14.56
CA PRO A 253 16.20 0.18 -15.83
C PRO A 253 14.68 0.15 -15.61
N LEU A 254 14.19 -0.47 -14.53
CA LEU A 254 12.78 -0.43 -14.18
C LEU A 254 12.30 0.99 -13.88
N ILE A 255 13.05 1.75 -13.05
CA ILE A 255 12.70 3.12 -12.67
C ILE A 255 12.79 4.08 -13.87
N VAL A 256 13.82 3.94 -14.69
CA VAL A 256 14.10 4.86 -15.80
C VAL A 256 13.27 4.53 -17.03
N GLU A 257 13.30 3.30 -17.51
CA GLU A 257 12.75 2.93 -18.82
C GLU A 257 11.31 2.45 -18.73
N SER A 258 11.00 1.60 -17.74
CA SER A 258 9.68 0.97 -17.65
C SER A 258 8.66 1.89 -16.98
N LEU A 259 9.06 2.57 -15.90
CA LEU A 259 8.17 3.43 -15.12
C LEU A 259 8.34 4.93 -15.42
N GLY A 260 9.46 5.35 -16.03
CA GLY A 260 9.70 6.75 -16.39
C GLY A 260 9.69 7.71 -15.19
N LEU A 261 10.14 7.27 -14.01
CA LEU A 261 10.09 8.05 -12.76
C LEU A 261 11.34 8.92 -12.54
N ALA A 262 12.39 8.68 -13.32
CA ALA A 262 13.63 9.42 -13.33
C ALA A 262 14.29 9.32 -14.71
N LYS A 263 15.17 10.26 -15.05
CA LYS A 263 15.94 10.22 -16.29
C LYS A 263 17.12 9.26 -16.19
N GLU A 264 17.81 9.25 -15.05
CA GLU A 264 18.91 8.33 -14.79
C GLU A 264 18.87 7.88 -13.32
N MET A 265 19.36 6.67 -13.06
CA MET A 265 19.47 6.12 -11.72
C MET A 265 20.72 5.26 -11.61
N GLU A 266 21.51 5.47 -10.57
CA GLU A 266 22.63 4.62 -10.18
C GLU A 266 22.35 4.01 -8.81
N MET A 267 22.71 2.73 -8.65
CA MET A 267 22.56 2.00 -7.41
C MET A 267 23.85 1.26 -7.06
N ASN A 268 24.40 1.57 -5.90
CA ASN A 268 25.61 0.95 -5.37
C ASN A 268 25.31 0.33 -4.01
N ILE A 269 25.65 -0.95 -3.87
CA ILE A 269 25.42 -1.73 -2.66
C ILE A 269 26.77 -2.17 -2.14
N LYS A 270 27.08 -1.81 -0.89
CA LYS A 270 28.29 -2.25 -0.17
C LYS A 270 27.88 -2.72 1.22
N ASP A 271 28.03 -4.00 1.47
CA ASP A 271 27.62 -4.66 2.72
C ASP A 271 26.16 -4.36 3.06
N ASN A 272 25.90 -3.76 4.23
CA ASN A 272 24.58 -3.33 4.67
C ASN A 272 24.24 -1.87 4.29
N HIS A 273 25.03 -1.21 3.45
CA HIS A 273 24.80 0.17 3.02
C HIS A 273 24.45 0.22 1.54
N VAL A 274 23.42 1.01 1.23
CA VAL A 274 22.98 1.25 -0.15
C VAL A 274 23.07 2.74 -0.44
N TYR A 275 23.77 3.08 -1.51
CA TYR A 275 23.83 4.42 -2.05
C TYR A 275 23.09 4.47 -3.37
N ILE A 276 22.21 5.46 -3.52
CA ILE A 276 21.43 5.68 -4.73
C ILE A 276 21.60 7.12 -5.17
N LYS A 277 21.81 7.30 -6.46
CA LYS A 277 21.81 8.60 -7.12
C LYS A 277 20.72 8.60 -8.17
N ILE A 278 19.80 9.55 -8.11
CA ILE A 278 18.66 9.68 -9.01
C ILE A 278 18.74 11.03 -9.70
N PHE A 279 18.75 11.04 -11.02
CA PHE A 279 18.76 12.24 -11.84
C PHE A 279 17.37 12.50 -12.43
N ASP A 280 16.92 13.74 -12.29
CA ASP A 280 15.66 14.29 -12.78
C ASP A 280 14.42 13.44 -12.40
N SER A 281 14.25 13.19 -11.10
CA SER A 281 13.07 12.48 -10.60
C SER A 281 11.80 13.31 -10.76
N ILE A 282 10.69 12.64 -11.08
CA ILE A 282 9.35 13.28 -11.12
C ILE A 282 8.93 13.85 -9.77
N TYR A 283 9.52 13.39 -8.65
CA TYR A 283 9.22 13.83 -7.29
C TYR A 283 10.19 14.89 -6.74
N LYS A 284 11.07 15.46 -7.59
CA LYS A 284 12.09 16.44 -7.16
C LYS A 284 11.51 17.67 -6.45
N ASN A 285 10.27 18.05 -6.78
CA ASN A 285 9.59 19.21 -6.22
C ASN A 285 9.09 19.02 -4.78
N LEU A 286 9.16 17.80 -4.23
CA LEU A 286 8.86 17.54 -2.82
C LEU A 286 9.97 17.99 -1.87
N TYR A 287 11.17 18.25 -2.39
CA TYR A 287 12.34 18.69 -1.62
C TYR A 287 12.57 20.21 -1.64
N VAL A 288 11.56 20.97 -2.06
CA VAL A 288 11.62 22.43 -2.18
C VAL A 288 11.62 23.05 -0.77
N ALA A 289 12.61 23.89 -0.48
CA ALA A 289 12.87 24.42 0.86
C ALA A 289 11.69 25.24 1.41
N GLU A 290 10.99 25.96 0.53
CA GLU A 290 9.83 26.80 0.85
C GLU A 290 8.65 25.99 1.41
N GLU A 291 8.54 24.71 1.05
CA GLU A 291 7.48 23.83 1.54
C GLU A 291 7.80 23.23 2.93
N ASN A 292 9.09 23.19 3.30
CA ASN A 292 9.61 22.72 4.59
C ASN A 292 8.98 21.39 5.08
N LEU A 293 8.85 20.42 4.16
CA LEU A 293 8.25 19.11 4.45
C LEU A 293 9.25 18.21 5.16
N LYS A 294 9.21 18.20 6.50
CA LYS A 294 10.20 17.47 7.31
C LYS A 294 10.09 15.96 7.10
N SER A 295 8.87 15.45 6.96
CA SER A 295 8.58 14.04 6.73
C SER A 295 9.13 13.49 5.43
N VAL A 296 9.27 14.31 4.39
CA VAL A 296 9.92 13.88 3.14
C VAL A 296 11.39 13.52 3.38
N HIS A 297 12.07 14.15 4.35
CA HIS A 297 13.49 13.88 4.61
C HIS A 297 13.74 12.58 5.38
N PHE A 298 12.80 12.13 6.20
CA PHE A 298 12.94 10.87 6.95
C PHE A 298 12.11 9.72 6.40
N LEU A 299 11.02 9.96 5.68
CA LEU A 299 10.30 8.92 4.94
C LEU A 299 10.77 8.80 3.49
N GLY A 300 11.41 9.83 2.92
CA GLY A 300 11.63 9.89 1.48
C GLY A 300 10.36 10.24 0.73
N CYS A 301 10.51 10.75 -0.50
CA CYS A 301 9.41 10.89 -1.46
C CYS A 301 8.84 9.51 -1.85
N PRO A 302 7.71 9.41 -2.57
CA PRO A 302 7.13 8.12 -2.94
C PRO A 302 8.12 7.19 -3.63
N LEU A 303 8.97 7.69 -4.54
CA LEU A 303 10.02 6.88 -5.18
C LEU A 303 11.06 6.36 -4.18
N ILE A 304 11.61 7.24 -3.33
CA ILE A 304 12.63 6.87 -2.33
C ILE A 304 12.06 5.90 -1.28
N SER A 305 10.82 6.15 -0.85
CA SER A 305 10.08 5.26 0.05
C SER A 305 9.83 3.89 -0.59
N ALA A 306 9.52 3.83 -1.89
CA ALA A 306 9.32 2.57 -2.59
C ALA A 306 10.62 1.76 -2.66
N ILE A 307 11.74 2.43 -2.91
CA ILE A 307 13.06 1.78 -2.91
C ILE A 307 13.42 1.27 -1.52
N ALA A 308 13.13 2.03 -0.45
CA ALA A 308 13.32 1.56 0.93
C ALA A 308 12.50 0.29 1.21
N CYS A 309 11.23 0.24 0.76
CA CYS A 309 10.40 -0.95 0.91
C CYS A 309 10.95 -2.13 0.09
N ALA A 310 11.43 -1.89 -1.14
CA ALA A 310 12.02 -2.92 -1.99
C ALA A 310 13.27 -3.51 -1.35
N LEU A 311 14.15 -2.65 -0.82
CA LEU A 311 15.33 -3.06 -0.07
C LEU A 311 14.96 -3.90 1.16
N ALA A 312 13.98 -3.45 1.95
CA ALA A 312 13.55 -4.18 3.14
C ALA A 312 13.01 -5.56 2.74
N LYS A 313 12.13 -5.60 1.74
CA LYS A 313 11.50 -6.84 1.27
C LYS A 313 12.49 -7.84 0.67
N VAL A 314 13.46 -7.39 -0.13
CA VAL A 314 14.49 -8.24 -0.75
C VAL A 314 15.52 -8.73 0.28
N SER A 315 15.91 -7.88 1.22
CA SER A 315 16.92 -8.23 2.22
C SER A 315 16.36 -9.01 3.41
N GLY A 316 15.06 -8.92 3.67
CA GLY A 316 14.43 -9.39 4.91
C GLY A 316 14.87 -8.61 6.15
N LYS A 317 15.55 -7.46 5.97
CA LYS A 317 16.08 -6.62 7.04
C LYS A 317 15.30 -5.31 7.13
N THR A 318 15.40 -4.67 8.29
CA THR A 318 14.86 -3.32 8.47
C THR A 318 15.72 -2.32 7.72
N VAL A 319 15.10 -1.39 7.01
CA VAL A 319 15.80 -0.36 6.25
C VAL A 319 15.57 1.02 6.88
N THR A 320 16.63 1.79 7.02
CA THR A 320 16.54 3.20 7.45
C THR A 320 17.16 4.11 6.39
N ILE A 321 16.49 5.24 6.14
CA ILE A 321 17.04 6.33 5.34
C ILE A 321 18.00 7.13 6.24
N GLN A 322 19.30 7.04 5.96
CA GLN A 322 20.34 7.74 6.72
C GLN A 322 20.45 9.21 6.34
N GLY A 323 20.16 9.53 5.08
CA GLY A 323 20.17 10.90 4.61
C GLY A 323 19.72 11.01 3.16
N ILE A 324 19.22 12.20 2.84
CA ILE A 324 18.85 12.60 1.48
C ILE A 324 19.54 13.94 1.21
N LYS A 325 20.33 14.01 0.15
CA LYS A 325 20.90 15.27 -0.35
C LYS A 325 20.31 15.56 -1.72
N VAL A 326 19.90 16.79 -1.93
CA VAL A 326 19.39 17.26 -3.21
C VAL A 326 20.32 18.36 -3.70
N SER A 327 20.73 18.28 -4.96
CA SER A 327 21.58 19.29 -5.58
C SER A 327 20.88 20.65 -5.64
N THR A 328 21.65 21.73 -5.76
CA THR A 328 21.12 23.11 -5.79
C THR A 328 20.19 23.35 -6.98
N ASP A 329 20.47 22.72 -8.12
CA ASP A 329 19.61 22.74 -9.31
C ASP A 329 18.38 21.81 -9.20
N ARG A 330 18.29 21.06 -8.10
CA ARG A 330 17.24 20.07 -7.79
C ARG A 330 17.11 18.93 -8.79
N GLN A 331 18.10 18.74 -9.65
CA GLN A 331 18.08 17.67 -10.64
C GLN A 331 18.59 16.35 -10.05
N THR A 332 19.54 16.40 -9.13
CA THR A 332 20.15 15.20 -8.55
C THR A 332 19.68 15.00 -7.12
N THR A 333 19.17 13.81 -6.82
CA THR A 333 18.88 13.37 -5.45
C THR A 333 19.76 12.19 -5.11
N GLU A 334 20.53 12.32 -4.03
CA GLU A 334 21.39 11.29 -3.48
C GLU A 334 20.81 10.79 -2.16
N VAL A 335 20.75 9.47 -2.00
CA VAL A 335 20.16 8.81 -0.84
C VAL A 335 21.08 7.72 -0.31
N TRP A 336 21.21 7.70 1.01
CA TRP A 336 21.92 6.65 1.74
C TRP A 336 20.92 5.86 2.58
N TYR A 337 20.96 4.54 2.45
CA TYR A 337 20.20 3.62 3.28
C TYR A 337 21.15 2.74 4.09
N SER A 338 20.72 2.37 5.30
CA SER A 338 21.30 1.25 6.06
C SER A 338 20.27 0.13 6.19
N MET A 339 20.77 -1.11 6.15
CA MET A 339 20.02 -2.32 6.43
C MET A 339 20.48 -2.88 7.78
N GLU A 340 19.54 -3.08 8.70
CA GLU A 340 19.78 -3.59 10.05
C GLU A 340 18.83 -4.76 10.30
N GLY A 341 19.38 -5.91 10.71
CA GLY A 341 18.62 -7.16 10.86
C GLY A 341 19.54 -8.35 11.00
#